data_AF-F0LLX6-F1
#
_entry.id   AF-F0LLX6-F1
#
_cell.length_a   1.000
_cell.length_b   1.000
_cell.length_c   1.000
_cell.angle_alpha   90.00
_cell.angle_beta   90.00
_cell.angle_gamma   90.00
#
_symmetry.space_group_name_H-M   'P 1'
#
loop_
_entity.id
_entity.type
_entity.pdbx_description
1 polymer ?
#
loop_
_entity_poly.entity_id
_entity_poly.type
_entity_poly.pdbx_seq_one_letter_code
_entity_poly.pdbx_strand_id
1 'polypeptide(L)'
;MIWLIASLIAGIAFRAWAVILLVVAYLASRKSRDSALLIYFFYGILLVSEVHVGDFISYESLKALAIIVPSIAILREILSGTELKVKFTPLQLIGIFVLAAGLLYGYLLPWGTALLIAGEEGLSFRALRDVAAGVLVLFSMLWIVKAKYPYLYTPENQVAIAAGFIILLILKEIRNLKKVEFKLRMKS
;
A
#
# COMPACT_ATOMS: atom_id res chain seq x y z
N MET A 1 -9.14 4.48 -10.57
CA MET A 1 -9.96 3.32 -11.05
C MET A 1 -9.18 2.01 -11.15
N ILE A 2 -7.95 2.00 -11.70
CA ILE A 2 -7.17 0.75 -11.82
C ILE A 2 -6.88 0.10 -10.47
N TRP A 3 -6.61 0.92 -9.46
CA TRP A 3 -6.34 0.47 -8.10
C TRP A 3 -7.58 -0.15 -7.45
N LEU A 4 -8.79 0.34 -7.77
CA LEU A 4 -10.05 -0.29 -7.35
C LEU A 4 -10.19 -1.70 -7.93
N ILE A 5 -9.91 -1.86 -9.23
CA ILE A 5 -9.95 -3.17 -9.89
C ILE A 5 -8.91 -4.12 -9.29
N ALA A 6 -7.67 -3.64 -9.10
CA ALA A 6 -6.61 -4.43 -8.50
C ALA A 6 -6.97 -4.86 -7.07
N SER A 7 -7.52 -3.95 -6.26
CA SER A 7 -7.95 -4.27 -4.90
C SER A 7 -9.10 -5.27 -4.87
N LEU A 8 -10.03 -5.22 -5.83
CA LEU A 8 -11.12 -6.20 -5.96
C LEU A 8 -10.59 -7.59 -6.32
N ILE A 9 -9.71 -7.68 -7.31
CA ILE A 9 -9.07 -8.96 -7.70
C ILE A 9 -8.30 -9.55 -6.52
N ALA A 10 -7.48 -8.72 -5.86
CA ALA A 10 -6.76 -9.16 -4.67
C ALA A 10 -7.74 -9.58 -3.58
N GLY A 11 -8.76 -8.78 -3.26
CA GLY A 11 -9.80 -9.11 -2.28
C GLY A 11 -10.44 -10.47 -2.48
N ILE A 12 -10.84 -10.77 -3.72
CA ILE A 12 -11.40 -12.07 -4.11
C ILE A 12 -10.37 -13.19 -3.88
N ALA A 13 -9.10 -12.96 -4.20
CA ALA A 13 -8.04 -13.94 -3.97
C ALA A 13 -7.87 -14.31 -2.49
N PHE A 14 -8.09 -13.36 -1.57
CA PHE A 14 -8.05 -13.60 -0.11
C PHE A 14 -9.42 -13.95 0.48
N ARG A 15 -10.48 -14.03 -0.33
CA ARG A 15 -11.87 -14.17 0.13
C ARG A 15 -12.28 -13.10 1.15
N ALA A 16 -11.73 -11.89 1.00
CA ALA A 16 -12.01 -10.74 1.84
C ALA A 16 -13.24 -9.98 1.30
N TRP A 17 -14.39 -10.19 1.93
CA TRP A 17 -15.65 -9.54 1.58
C TRP A 17 -15.65 -8.04 1.89
N ALA A 18 -14.84 -7.61 2.86
CA ALA A 18 -14.65 -6.21 3.21
C ALA A 18 -14.30 -5.35 1.99
N VAL A 19 -13.64 -5.91 0.98
CA VAL A 19 -13.24 -5.19 -0.25
C VAL A 19 -14.43 -4.60 -1.02
N ILE A 20 -15.66 -5.11 -0.84
CA ILE A 20 -16.87 -4.48 -1.40
C ILE A 20 -17.05 -3.05 -0.86
N LEU A 21 -16.66 -2.78 0.38
CA LEU A 21 -16.73 -1.45 0.97
C LEU A 21 -15.82 -0.44 0.27
N LEU A 22 -14.74 -0.87 -0.40
CA LEU A 22 -13.94 0.05 -1.21
C LEU A 22 -14.72 0.60 -2.40
N VAL A 23 -15.59 -0.22 -3.01
CA VAL A 23 -16.48 0.25 -4.09
C VAL A 23 -17.47 1.27 -3.55
N VAL A 24 -18.06 0.98 -2.39
CA VAL A 24 -18.99 1.89 -1.72
C VAL A 24 -18.30 3.19 -1.30
N ALA A 25 -17.09 3.12 -0.75
CA ALA A 25 -16.27 4.29 -0.40
C ALA A 25 -15.94 5.13 -1.63
N TYR A 26 -15.58 4.49 -2.74
CA TYR A 26 -15.29 5.17 -4.00
C TYR A 26 -16.53 5.88 -4.55
N LEU A 27 -17.71 5.25 -4.51
CA LEU A 27 -18.96 5.90 -4.91
C LEU A 27 -19.36 7.05 -3.96
N ALA A 28 -19.24 6.84 -2.65
CA ALA A 28 -19.53 7.86 -1.64
C ALA A 28 -18.62 9.09 -1.78
N SER A 29 -17.38 8.90 -2.24
CA SER A 29 -16.42 9.99 -2.46
C SER A 29 -16.92 11.04 -3.46
N ARG A 30 -17.82 10.65 -4.38
CA ARG A 30 -18.46 11.57 -5.33
C ARG A 30 -19.44 12.53 -4.66
N LYS A 31 -20.01 12.15 -3.51
CA LYS A 31 -21.00 12.95 -2.77
C LYS A 31 -20.36 13.71 -1.61
N SER A 32 -19.56 13.03 -0.79
CA SER A 32 -18.85 13.64 0.34
C SER A 32 -17.56 12.88 0.66
N ARG A 33 -16.45 13.63 0.81
CA ARG A 33 -15.15 13.05 1.18
C ARG A 33 -15.19 12.42 2.57
N ASP A 34 -15.85 13.06 3.52
CA ASP A 34 -15.91 12.59 4.92
C ASP A 34 -16.64 11.25 5.02
N SER A 35 -17.74 11.06 4.27
CA SER A 35 -18.42 9.76 4.22
C SER A 35 -17.53 8.68 3.60
N ALA A 36 -16.76 9.02 2.55
CA ALA A 36 -15.86 8.06 1.92
C ALA A 36 -14.75 7.63 2.86
N LEU A 37 -14.18 8.56 3.63
CA LEU A 37 -13.18 8.28 4.64
C LEU A 37 -13.74 7.43 5.79
N LEU A 38 -14.96 7.72 6.22
CA LEU A 38 -15.64 6.92 7.24
C LEU A 38 -15.87 5.47 6.76
N ILE A 39 -16.35 5.29 5.52
CA ILE A 39 -16.52 3.95 4.94
C ILE A 39 -15.16 3.25 4.76
N TYR A 40 -14.13 3.98 4.33
CA TYR A 40 -12.77 3.46 4.19
C TYR A 40 -12.17 3.03 5.55
N PHE A 41 -12.48 3.77 6.62
CA PHE A 41 -12.08 3.40 7.98
C PHE A 41 -12.72 2.08 8.42
N PHE A 42 -14.04 1.93 8.21
CA PHE A 42 -14.73 0.67 8.49
C PHE A 42 -14.23 -0.49 7.62
N TYR A 43 -13.90 -0.22 6.35
CA TYR A 43 -13.22 -1.16 5.47
C TYR A 43 -11.93 -1.69 6.11
N GLY A 44 -11.07 -0.79 6.61
CA GLY A 44 -9.83 -1.18 7.27
C GLY A 44 -10.05 -2.08 8.50
N ILE A 45 -11.03 -1.73 9.33
CA ILE A 45 -11.38 -2.54 10.52
C ILE A 45 -11.81 -3.95 10.13
N LEU A 46 -12.74 -4.07 9.17
CA LEU A 46 -13.23 -5.38 8.74
C LEU A 46 -12.14 -6.19 8.02
N LEU A 47 -11.31 -5.52 7.20
CA LEU A 47 -10.22 -6.19 6.49
C LEU A 47 -9.23 -6.85 7.46
N VAL A 48 -8.92 -6.22 8.59
CA VAL A 48 -8.03 -6.80 9.61
C VAL A 48 -8.62 -8.09 10.20
N SER A 49 -9.94 -8.18 10.33
CA SER A 49 -10.60 -9.41 10.81
C SER A 49 -10.64 -10.53 9.77
N GLU A 50 -10.61 -10.20 8.48
CA GLU A 50 -10.70 -11.17 7.38
C GLU A 50 -9.33 -11.64 6.88
N VAL A 51 -8.32 -10.77 6.89
CA VAL A 51 -6.97 -11.07 6.43
C VAL A 51 -6.05 -11.30 7.63
N HIS A 52 -6.03 -12.54 8.12
CA HIS A 52 -5.10 -12.94 9.17
C HIS A 52 -3.73 -13.26 8.57
N VAL A 53 -2.71 -12.56 9.06
CA VAL A 53 -1.30 -12.84 8.73
C VAL A 53 -0.63 -13.27 10.03
N GLY A 54 -0.30 -14.56 10.16
CA GLY A 54 0.30 -15.10 11.38
C GLY A 54 1.73 -14.59 11.65
N ASP A 55 2.46 -14.23 10.58
CA ASP A 55 3.87 -13.81 10.63
C ASP A 55 4.14 -12.74 9.56
N PHE A 56 4.90 -11.67 9.86
CA PHE A 56 5.29 -10.62 8.89
C PHE A 56 6.28 -11.07 7.82
N ILE A 57 7.09 -12.09 8.12
CA ILE A 57 7.98 -12.75 7.14
C ILE A 57 7.36 -14.09 6.77
N SER A 58 6.11 -14.06 6.33
CA SER A 58 5.48 -15.21 5.71
C SER A 58 5.11 -14.88 4.28
N TYR A 59 4.96 -15.93 3.48
CA TYR A 59 4.42 -15.79 2.15
C TYR A 59 3.01 -15.18 2.17
N GLU A 60 2.25 -15.39 3.25
CA GLU A 60 0.91 -14.83 3.46
C GLU A 60 0.94 -13.30 3.63
N SER A 61 1.96 -12.74 4.31
CA SER A 61 2.14 -11.29 4.42
C SER A 61 2.49 -10.64 3.09
N LEU A 62 3.41 -11.26 2.32
CA LEU A 62 3.76 -10.78 0.97
C LEU A 62 2.54 -10.79 0.05
N LYS A 63 1.74 -11.83 0.17
CA LYS A 63 0.44 -11.95 -0.48
C LYS A 63 -0.50 -10.82 -0.04
N ALA A 64 -0.64 -10.54 1.26
CA ALA A 64 -1.53 -9.50 1.78
C ALA A 64 -1.21 -8.09 1.25
N LEU A 65 0.05 -7.82 0.87
CA LEU A 65 0.43 -6.57 0.19
C LEU A 65 -0.37 -6.33 -1.10
N ALA A 66 -0.80 -7.41 -1.78
CA ALA A 66 -1.61 -7.30 -2.97
C ALA A 66 -2.98 -6.67 -2.72
N ILE A 67 -3.51 -6.70 -1.49
CA ILE A 67 -4.70 -5.93 -1.11
C ILE A 67 -4.30 -4.57 -0.58
N ILE A 68 -3.34 -4.52 0.35
CA ILE A 68 -3.01 -3.30 1.09
C ILE A 68 -2.55 -2.19 0.15
N VAL A 69 -1.66 -2.50 -0.80
CA VAL A 69 -1.09 -1.48 -1.69
C VAL A 69 -2.16 -0.86 -2.60
N PRO A 70 -2.99 -1.63 -3.32
CA PRO A 70 -4.10 -1.06 -4.07
C PRO A 70 -5.09 -0.27 -3.21
N SER A 71 -5.35 -0.71 -1.98
CA SER A 71 -6.26 -0.03 -1.06
C SER A 71 -5.77 1.36 -0.67
N ILE A 72 -4.48 1.49 -0.36
CA ILE A 72 -3.85 2.79 -0.08
C ILE A 72 -3.87 3.68 -1.33
N ALA A 73 -3.65 3.11 -2.52
CA ALA A 73 -3.71 3.87 -3.76
C ALA A 73 -5.13 4.39 -4.03
N ILE A 74 -6.18 3.62 -3.72
CA ILE A 74 -7.58 4.09 -3.77
C ILE A 74 -7.82 5.22 -2.77
N LEU A 75 -7.30 5.11 -1.54
CA LEU A 75 -7.42 6.19 -0.55
C LEU A 75 -6.81 7.50 -1.07
N ARG A 76 -5.63 7.41 -1.71
CA ARG A 76 -5.00 8.55 -2.36
C ARG A 76 -5.90 9.16 -3.45
N GLU A 77 -6.55 8.34 -4.27
CA GLU A 77 -7.53 8.80 -5.27
C GLU A 77 -8.73 9.50 -4.61
N ILE A 78 -9.29 8.94 -3.53
CA ILE A 78 -10.42 9.53 -2.78
C ILE A 78 -10.04 10.90 -2.21
N LEU A 79 -8.84 11.03 -1.63
CA LEU A 79 -8.35 12.26 -1.02
C LEU A 79 -8.01 13.35 -2.04
N SER A 80 -7.40 12.98 -3.18
CA SER A 80 -7.07 13.96 -4.22
C SER A 80 -8.32 14.53 -4.88
N GLY A 81 -9.41 13.77 -4.92
CA GLY A 81 -10.69 14.17 -5.55
C GLY A 81 -10.58 14.48 -7.03
N THR A 82 -9.41 14.25 -7.62
CA THR A 82 -9.18 14.22 -9.05
C THR A 82 -9.67 12.88 -9.54
N GLU A 83 -10.69 12.88 -10.39
CA GLU A 83 -10.89 11.78 -11.33
C GLU A 83 -9.61 11.72 -12.17
N LEU A 84 -8.66 10.86 -11.77
CA LEU A 84 -7.47 10.60 -12.57
C LEU A 84 -7.98 10.18 -13.94
N LYS A 85 -7.82 11.05 -14.94
CA LYS A 85 -8.00 10.70 -16.35
C LYS A 85 -6.99 9.59 -16.62
N VAL A 86 -7.43 8.35 -16.47
CA VAL A 86 -6.57 7.17 -16.49
C VAL A 86 -6.08 6.97 -17.91
N LYS A 87 -4.87 7.42 -18.21
CA LYS A 87 -4.09 6.82 -19.29
C LYS A 87 -3.48 5.55 -18.71
N PHE A 88 -4.03 4.41 -19.11
CA PHE A 88 -3.46 3.12 -18.76
C PHE A 88 -2.10 2.99 -19.44
N THR A 89 -1.05 2.78 -18.65
CA THR A 89 0.23 2.38 -19.22
C THR A 89 0.14 0.90 -19.62
N PRO A 90 0.81 0.47 -20.72
CA PRO A 90 0.85 -0.95 -21.10
C PRO A 90 1.34 -1.84 -19.95
N LEU A 91 2.26 -1.33 -19.13
CA LEU A 91 2.79 -2.03 -17.97
C LEU A 91 1.74 -2.26 -16.88
N GLN A 92 0.88 -1.28 -16.63
CA GLN A 92 -0.24 -1.41 -15.70
C GLN A 92 -1.26 -2.45 -16.17
N LEU A 93 -1.59 -2.48 -17.47
CA LEU A 93 -2.47 -3.51 -18.04
C LEU A 93 -1.90 -4.92 -17.86
N ILE A 94 -0.61 -5.10 -18.15
CA ILE A 94 0.09 -6.37 -17.88
C ILE A 94 0.03 -6.69 -16.37
N GLY A 95 0.22 -5.68 -15.52
CA GLY A 95 0.10 -5.81 -14.07
C GLY A 95 -1.26 -6.35 -13.62
N ILE A 96 -2.38 -5.81 -14.14
CA ILE A 96 -3.72 -6.33 -13.86
C ILE A 96 -3.83 -7.78 -14.30
N PHE A 97 -3.35 -8.12 -15.50
CA PHE A 97 -3.46 -9.47 -16.04
C PHE A 97 -2.69 -10.48 -15.20
N VAL A 98 -1.46 -10.14 -14.79
CA VAL A 98 -0.64 -10.96 -13.89
C VAL A 98 -1.30 -11.09 -12.51
N LEU A 99 -1.88 -10.00 -11.99
CA LEU A 99 -2.61 -10.01 -10.73
C LEU A 99 -3.85 -10.91 -10.80
N ALA A 100 -4.61 -10.86 -11.90
CA ALA A 100 -5.76 -11.71 -12.16
C ALA A 100 -5.37 -13.19 -12.30
N ALA A 101 -4.26 -13.49 -12.99
CA ALA A 101 -3.67 -14.83 -13.01
C ALA A 101 -3.28 -15.31 -11.60
N GLY A 102 -3.02 -14.36 -10.68
CA GLY A 102 -2.84 -14.60 -9.26
C GLY A 102 -4.00 -15.28 -8.54
N LEU A 103 -5.22 -15.21 -9.09
CA LEU A 103 -6.37 -15.96 -8.58
C LEU A 103 -6.20 -17.47 -8.75
N LEU A 104 -5.52 -17.90 -9.82
CA LEU A 104 -5.20 -19.30 -10.08
C LEU A 104 -3.86 -19.68 -9.45
N TYR A 105 -2.89 -18.77 -9.51
CA TYR A 105 -1.51 -18.97 -9.09
C TYR A 105 -1.11 -17.92 -8.06
N GLY A 106 -1.35 -18.20 -6.78
CA GLY A 106 -1.20 -17.21 -5.71
C GLY A 106 0.17 -16.50 -5.60
N TYR A 107 1.23 -17.04 -6.21
CA TYR A 107 2.56 -16.40 -6.23
C TYR A 107 2.63 -15.21 -7.18
N LEU A 108 1.70 -15.12 -8.15
CA LEU A 108 1.62 -14.02 -9.09
C LEU A 108 0.98 -12.76 -8.51
N LEU A 109 0.24 -12.86 -7.40
CA LEU A 109 -0.39 -11.71 -6.72
C LEU A 109 0.61 -10.59 -6.36
N PRO A 110 1.71 -10.86 -5.65
CA PRO A 110 2.70 -9.81 -5.35
C PRO A 110 3.39 -9.28 -6.63
N TRP A 111 3.61 -10.11 -7.64
CA TRP A 111 4.21 -9.68 -8.91
C TRP A 111 3.31 -8.75 -9.72
N GLY A 112 2.02 -9.09 -9.83
CA GLY A 112 1.03 -8.22 -10.49
C GLY A 112 0.92 -6.87 -9.79
N THR A 113 0.94 -6.87 -8.45
CA THR A 113 0.94 -5.65 -7.64
C THR A 113 2.21 -4.81 -7.89
N ALA A 114 3.38 -5.44 -7.91
CA ALA A 114 4.65 -4.75 -8.18
C ALA A 114 4.67 -4.10 -9.59
N LEU A 115 4.14 -4.78 -10.61
CA LEU A 115 4.03 -4.25 -11.96
C LEU A 115 3.08 -3.05 -12.05
N LEU A 116 1.96 -3.08 -11.31
CA LEU A 116 1.03 -1.95 -11.23
C LEU A 116 1.71 -0.69 -10.65
N ILE A 117 2.50 -0.86 -9.58
CA ILE A 117 3.26 0.23 -8.97
C ILE A 117 4.33 0.75 -9.94
N ALA A 118 5.06 -0.16 -10.59
CA ALA A 118 6.13 0.20 -11.53
C ALA A 118 5.60 0.97 -12.74
N GLY A 119 4.36 0.72 -13.15
CA GLY A 119 3.71 1.42 -14.27
C GLY A 119 3.08 2.77 -13.90
N GLU A 120 3.17 3.24 -12.66
CA GLU A 120 2.59 4.51 -12.24
C GLU A 120 3.56 5.68 -12.46
N GLU A 121 3.23 6.53 -13.45
CA GLU A 121 4.08 7.64 -13.93
C GLU A 121 4.33 8.75 -12.88
N GLY A 122 3.59 8.76 -11.77
CA GLY A 122 3.72 9.73 -10.68
C GLY A 122 4.69 9.35 -9.57
N LEU A 123 5.27 8.14 -9.60
CA LEU A 123 6.27 7.69 -8.63
C LEU A 123 7.66 7.98 -9.19
N SER A 124 8.36 8.95 -8.60
CA SER A 124 9.76 9.15 -8.97
C SER A 124 10.54 7.86 -8.68
N PHE A 125 11.37 7.41 -9.63
CA PHE A 125 12.21 6.22 -9.47
C PHE A 125 13.05 6.27 -8.17
N ARG A 126 13.38 7.49 -7.73
CA ARG A 126 14.06 7.77 -6.46
C ARG A 126 13.20 7.45 -5.24
N ALA A 127 11.92 7.84 -5.23
CA ALA A 127 10.99 7.49 -4.17
C ALA A 127 10.75 5.98 -4.11
N LEU A 128 10.59 5.33 -5.27
CA LEU A 128 10.42 3.88 -5.34
C LEU A 128 11.64 3.13 -4.79
N ARG A 129 12.85 3.57 -5.17
CA ARG A 129 14.12 3.04 -4.64
C ARG A 129 14.24 3.24 -3.13
N ASP A 130 13.89 4.41 -2.62
CA ASP A 130 14.00 4.73 -1.21
C ASP A 130 12.99 3.92 -0.36
N VAL A 131 11.78 3.71 -0.88
CA VAL A 131 10.78 2.81 -0.27
C VAL A 131 11.27 1.36 -0.32
N ALA A 132 11.77 0.88 -1.46
CA ALA A 132 12.28 -0.48 -1.60
C ALA A 132 13.48 -0.74 -0.66
N ALA A 133 14.40 0.22 -0.56
CA ALA A 133 15.51 0.16 0.38
C ALA A 133 15.01 0.14 1.84
N GLY A 134 14.00 0.97 2.16
CA GLY A 134 13.38 0.96 3.47
C GLY A 134 12.74 -0.39 3.82
N VAL A 135 11.95 -0.94 2.90
CA VAL A 135 11.34 -2.27 3.04
C VAL A 135 12.41 -3.35 3.24
N LEU A 136 13.48 -3.34 2.44
CA LEU A 136 14.61 -4.27 2.59
C LEU A 136 15.27 -4.20 3.97
N VAL A 137 15.47 -2.99 4.49
CA VAL A 137 16.02 -2.77 5.84
C VAL A 137 15.07 -3.32 6.90
N LEU A 138 13.77 -3.02 6.80
CA LEU A 138 12.75 -3.54 7.72
C LEU A 138 12.74 -5.08 7.73
N PHE A 139 12.68 -5.71 6.56
CA PHE A 139 12.72 -7.17 6.46
C PHE A 139 14.01 -7.77 7.01
N SER A 140 15.15 -7.11 6.78
CA SER A 140 16.43 -7.54 7.32
C SER A 140 16.47 -7.44 8.85
N MET A 141 15.91 -6.38 9.45
CA MET A 141 15.79 -6.25 10.91
C MET A 141 14.88 -7.34 11.48
N LEU A 142 13.70 -7.56 10.88
CA LEU A 142 12.79 -8.62 11.30
C LEU A 142 13.44 -10.00 11.17
N TRP A 143 14.22 -10.24 10.12
CA TRP A 143 14.96 -11.48 9.93
C TRP A 143 16.03 -11.69 11.01
N ILE A 144 16.79 -10.64 11.35
CA ILE A 144 17.79 -10.68 12.42
C ILE A 144 17.12 -10.99 13.76
N VAL A 145 15.99 -10.36 14.06
CA VAL A 145 15.21 -10.63 15.28
C VAL A 145 14.75 -12.08 15.30
N LYS A 146 14.18 -12.59 14.20
CA LYS A 146 13.76 -13.99 14.08
C LYS A 146 14.92 -14.97 14.30
N ALA A 147 16.08 -14.70 13.70
CA ALA A 147 17.23 -15.60 13.71
C ALA A 147 18.01 -15.58 15.04
N LYS A 148 18.18 -14.41 15.67
CA LYS A 148 19.00 -14.26 16.89
C LYS A 148 18.18 -14.15 18.17
N TYR A 149 16.94 -13.68 18.10
CA TYR A 149 16.08 -13.39 19.24
C TYR A 149 14.66 -13.94 19.03
N PRO A 150 14.49 -15.26 18.84
CA PRO A 150 13.20 -15.85 18.51
C PRO A 150 12.11 -15.57 19.56
N TYR A 151 12.49 -15.42 20.84
CA TYR A 151 11.57 -15.05 21.92
C TYR A 151 11.01 -13.62 21.79
N LEU A 152 11.67 -12.73 21.04
CA LEU A 152 11.18 -11.39 20.71
C LEU A 152 10.38 -11.37 19.41
N TYR A 153 10.36 -12.46 18.63
CA TYR A 153 9.68 -12.53 17.35
C TYR A 153 8.19 -12.86 17.51
N THR A 154 7.49 -12.11 18.37
CA THR A 154 6.03 -12.22 18.54
C THR A 154 5.29 -11.26 17.60
N PRO A 155 4.02 -11.53 17.24
CA PRO A 155 3.25 -10.64 16.36
C PRO A 155 3.21 -9.18 16.85
N GLU A 156 3.08 -8.98 18.17
CA GLU A 156 3.04 -7.64 18.77
C GLU A 156 4.34 -6.87 18.55
N ASN A 157 5.48 -7.56 18.72
CA ASN A 157 6.80 -6.97 18.50
C ASN A 157 7.08 -6.73 17.01
N GLN A 158 6.61 -7.61 16.13
CA GLN A 158 6.69 -7.41 14.68
C GLN A 158 5.93 -6.13 14.26
N VAL A 159 4.72 -5.93 14.79
CA VAL A 159 3.93 -4.70 14.58
C VAL A 159 4.66 -3.47 15.15
N ALA A 160 5.21 -3.55 16.35
CA ALA A 160 5.93 -2.44 16.97
C ALA A 160 7.18 -2.02 16.17
N ILE A 161 7.95 -2.99 15.66
CA ILE A 161 9.11 -2.75 14.80
C ILE A 161 8.67 -2.08 13.49
N ALA A 162 7.60 -2.59 12.85
CA ALA A 162 7.07 -2.02 11.62
C ALA A 162 6.55 -0.59 11.83
N ALA A 163 5.80 -0.34 12.91
CA ALA A 163 5.30 0.98 13.27
C ALA A 163 6.44 1.97 13.54
N GLY A 164 7.44 1.57 14.33
CA GLY A 164 8.63 2.39 14.58
C GLY A 164 9.38 2.74 13.29
N PHE A 165 9.48 1.79 12.37
CA PHE A 165 10.11 2.00 11.07
C PHE A 165 9.32 2.98 10.18
N ILE A 166 7.99 2.86 10.15
CA ILE A 166 7.12 3.80 9.42
C ILE A 166 7.27 5.21 9.98
N ILE A 167 7.31 5.37 11.31
CA ILE A 167 7.54 6.67 11.95
C ILE A 167 8.88 7.26 11.49
N LEU A 168 9.95 6.47 11.44
CA LEU A 168 11.26 6.93 10.95
C LEU A 168 11.22 7.36 9.48
N LEU A 169 10.51 6.64 8.62
CA LEU A 169 10.34 7.03 7.21
C LEU A 169 9.57 8.35 7.09
N ILE A 170 8.50 8.52 7.84
CA ILE A 170 7.72 9.76 7.89
C ILE A 170 8.60 10.93 8.36
N LEU A 171 9.37 10.73 9.44
CA LEU A 171 10.29 11.74 9.96
C LEU A 171 11.38 12.13 8.95
N LYS A 172 11.91 11.15 8.21
CA LYS A 172 12.87 11.40 7.12
C LYS A 172 12.25 12.27 6.01
N GLU A 173 11.00 11.99 5.64
CA GLU A 173 10.30 12.75 4.60
C GLU A 173 10.00 14.19 5.04
N ILE A 174 9.53 14.38 6.27
CA ILE A 174 9.32 15.72 6.87
C ILE A 174 10.63 16.52 6.91
N ARG A 175 11.77 15.86 7.23
CA ARG A 175 13.08 16.51 7.22
C ARG A 175 13.48 16.98 5.82
N ASN A 176 13.14 16.23 4.79
CA ASN A 176 13.44 16.61 3.40
C ASN A 176 12.57 17.79 2.94
N LEU A 177 11.31 17.88 3.39
CA LEU A 177 10.42 19.01 3.09
C LEU A 177 10.88 20.34 3.70
N LYS A 178 11.51 20.31 4.88
CA LYS A 178 12.04 21.53 5.54
C LYS A 178 13.29 22.12 4.88
N LYS A 179 13.89 21.46 3.89
CA LYS A 179 15.05 21.98 3.14
C LYS A 179 14.69 22.95 1.99
N VAL A 180 13.43 23.36 1.85
CA VAL A 180 13.05 24.40 0.90
C VAL A 180 13.61 25.75 1.39
N GLU A 181 14.65 26.23 0.71
CA GLU A 181 15.27 27.53 0.93
C GLU A 181 14.21 28.64 0.85
N PHE A 182 14.00 29.38 1.94
CA PHE A 182 13.33 30.68 1.91
C PHE A 182 14.22 31.64 1.13
N LYS A 183 14.06 31.68 -0.20
CA LYS A 183 14.53 32.82 -1.00
C LYS A 183 13.70 34.03 -0.59
N LEU A 184 14.18 34.78 0.40
CA LEU A 184 13.71 36.13 0.70
C LEU A 184 13.90 36.96 -0.58
N ARG A 185 12.83 37.15 -1.35
CA ARG A 185 12.77 38.22 -2.36
C ARG A 185 12.77 39.54 -1.59
N MET A 186 13.95 40.06 -1.29
CA MET A 186 14.08 41.50 -1.08
C MET A 186 13.89 42.16 -2.45
N LYS A 187 12.70 42.73 -2.66
CA LYS A 187 12.51 43.75 -3.70
C LYS A 187 13.27 44.98 -3.24
N SER A 188 14.33 45.35 -3.94
CA SER A 188 14.85 46.72 -3.98
C SER A 188 14.27 47.43 -5.19
#